data_AF-A0A2H0ERA5-F1
#
_entry.id   AF-A0A2H0ERA5-F1
#
_cell.length_a   1.000
_cell.length_b   1.000
_cell.length_c   1.000
_cell.angle_alpha   90.00
_cell.angle_beta   90.00
_cell.angle_gamma   90.00
#
_symmetry.space_group_name_H-M   'P 1'
#
loop_
_entity.id
_entity.type
_entity.pdbx_description
1 polymer ?
#
loop_
_entity_poly.entity_id
_entity_poly.type
_entity_poly.pdbx_seq_one_letter_code
_entity_poly.pdbx_strand_id
1 'polypeptide(L)'
;METKIDGVTRESTTHEIDHVRNTARGRVALEIEWNNKDPFFDRDLENFQRLHAQAVISVGVVVTRGASLQAALPDIVADFIRQRGIDAESGLLPFGMKDRTARQRAAVATAMTRGDDFADAFTRQFVSDKFGQATTHWRKLEERIARGVGNPCPLLLIGL
;
A
#
# COMPACT_ATOMS: atom_id res chain seq x y z
N MET A 1 -8.08 -6.56 -23.16
CA MET A 1 -8.64 -6.46 -24.53
C MET A 1 -7.45 -6.44 -25.47
N GLU A 2 -7.25 -7.48 -26.28
CA GLU A 2 -6.08 -7.58 -27.17
C GLU A 2 -6.17 -6.56 -28.30
N THR A 3 -5.08 -5.84 -28.58
CA THR A 3 -4.94 -5.01 -29.77
C THR A 3 -3.74 -5.50 -30.58
N LYS A 4 -3.99 -6.06 -31.77
CA LYS A 4 -2.94 -6.45 -32.72
C LYS A 4 -2.64 -5.30 -33.66
N ILE A 5 -1.39 -4.85 -33.67
CA ILE A 5 -0.83 -3.97 -34.71
C ILE A 5 0.53 -4.59 -35.09
N ASP A 6 0.73 -4.85 -36.39
CA ASP A 6 1.99 -5.27 -37.03
C ASP A 6 2.66 -6.57 -36.55
N GLY A 7 1.88 -7.59 -36.18
CA GLY A 7 2.39 -8.97 -35.98
C GLY A 7 3.30 -9.18 -34.77
N VAL A 8 3.62 -8.13 -34.02
CA VAL A 8 4.30 -8.22 -32.72
C VAL A 8 3.22 -8.23 -31.64
N THR A 9 2.99 -9.38 -31.02
CA THR A 9 2.14 -9.50 -29.83
C THR A 9 2.83 -8.77 -28.68
N ARG A 10 2.37 -7.56 -28.36
CA ARG A 10 2.63 -6.95 -27.05
C ARG A 10 1.51 -7.40 -26.12
N GLU A 11 1.85 -8.09 -25.03
CA GLU A 11 0.91 -8.31 -23.93
C GLU A 11 0.26 -6.97 -23.57
N SER A 12 -1.06 -6.87 -23.66
CA SER A 12 -1.75 -5.67 -23.19
C SER A 12 -1.71 -5.69 -21.66
N THR A 13 -0.68 -5.09 -21.09
CA THR A 13 -0.47 -4.83 -19.65
C THR A 13 -1.47 -3.78 -19.13
N THR A 14 -2.77 -4.08 -19.24
CA THR A 14 -3.79 -3.21 -18.64
C THR A 14 -3.99 -3.69 -17.21
N HIS A 15 -3.38 -3.00 -16.24
CA HIS A 15 -3.72 -3.17 -14.84
C HIS A 15 -5.22 -2.92 -14.67
N GLU A 16 -5.93 -3.89 -14.10
CA GLU A 16 -7.34 -3.75 -13.76
C GLU A 16 -7.47 -2.79 -12.59
N ILE A 17 -8.38 -1.83 -12.68
CA ILE A 17 -8.67 -0.91 -11.58
C ILE A 17 -9.49 -1.66 -10.53
N ASP A 18 -9.12 -1.56 -9.26
CA ASP A 18 -9.83 -2.20 -8.15
C ASP A 18 -11.34 -1.96 -8.20
N HIS A 19 -11.73 -0.68 -8.37
CA HIS A 19 -13.13 -0.27 -8.36
C HIS A 19 -13.45 0.76 -9.44
N VAL A 20 -14.56 0.53 -10.14
CA VAL A 20 -15.05 1.44 -11.18
C VAL A 20 -16.54 1.71 -10.98
N ARG A 21 -16.93 2.99 -11.00
CA ARG A 21 -18.33 3.41 -10.87
C ARG A 21 -18.74 4.35 -12.00
N ASN A 22 -19.81 3.96 -12.71
CA ASN A 22 -20.48 4.84 -13.66
C ASN A 22 -21.45 5.79 -12.93
N THR A 23 -21.49 7.03 -13.38
CA THR A 23 -22.44 8.06 -12.93
C THR A 23 -23.06 8.76 -14.14
N ALA A 24 -24.10 9.57 -13.92
CA ALA A 24 -24.68 10.39 -14.98
C ALA A 24 -23.71 11.45 -15.54
N ARG A 25 -22.61 11.76 -14.83
CA ARG A 25 -21.65 12.81 -15.21
C ARG A 25 -20.28 12.27 -15.64
N GLY A 26 -20.11 10.95 -15.68
CA GLY A 26 -18.82 10.34 -16.00
C GLY A 26 -18.53 9.10 -15.18
N ARG A 27 -17.29 8.61 -15.28
CA ARG A 27 -16.84 7.37 -14.64
C ARG A 27 -15.72 7.63 -13.65
N VAL A 28 -15.87 7.10 -12.44
CA VAL A 28 -14.88 7.18 -11.35
C VAL A 28 -14.12 5.86 -11.30
N ALA A 29 -12.80 5.95 -11.30
CA ALA A 29 -11.90 4.83 -11.02
C ALA A 29 -11.25 5.02 -9.65
N LEU A 30 -11.14 3.96 -8.87
CA LEU A 30 -10.58 3.98 -7.52
C LEU A 30 -9.59 2.83 -7.37
N GLU A 31 -8.42 3.15 -6.83
CA GLU A 31 -7.39 2.20 -6.40
C GLU A 31 -7.18 2.35 -4.90
N ILE A 32 -7.11 1.21 -4.19
CA ILE A 32 -6.87 1.18 -2.75
C ILE A 32 -5.50 0.58 -2.49
N GLU A 33 -4.58 1.41 -2.02
CA GLU A 33 -3.17 1.04 -1.93
C GLU A 33 -2.69 1.13 -0.48
N TRP A 34 -2.52 -0.03 0.14
CA TRP A 34 -2.20 -0.15 1.57
C TRP A 34 -0.73 -0.37 1.87
N ASN A 35 0.00 -1.11 1.03
CA ASN A 35 1.35 -1.56 1.39
C ASN A 35 2.18 -2.21 0.26
N ASN A 36 2.04 -1.76 -0.96
CA ASN A 36 2.80 -2.28 -2.07
C ASN A 36 4.27 -1.81 -2.02
N LYS A 37 5.16 -2.68 -2.51
CA LYS A 37 6.61 -2.44 -2.60
C LYS A 37 7.04 -2.08 -4.01
N ASP A 38 6.45 -2.69 -5.03
CA ASP A 38 6.79 -2.42 -6.42
C ASP A 38 5.72 -2.90 -7.41
N PRO A 39 5.38 -2.09 -8.43
CA PRO A 39 5.59 -0.65 -8.50
C PRO A 39 4.75 0.03 -7.42
N PHE A 40 5.20 1.18 -6.95
CA PHE A 40 4.41 2.08 -6.10
C PHE A 40 3.22 2.65 -6.92
N PHE A 41 2.77 3.84 -6.56
CA PHE A 41 1.70 4.57 -7.26
C PHE A 41 1.96 4.82 -8.76
N ASP A 42 3.19 4.65 -9.26
CA ASP A 42 3.52 4.92 -10.66
C ASP A 42 2.64 4.13 -11.62
N ARG A 43 2.41 2.83 -11.39
CA ARG A 43 1.54 1.99 -12.24
C ARG A 43 0.10 2.49 -12.26
N ASP A 44 -0.43 2.83 -11.10
CA ASP A 44 -1.84 3.21 -10.93
C ASP A 44 -2.10 4.59 -11.54
N LEU A 45 -1.19 5.54 -11.28
CA LEU A 45 -1.26 6.89 -11.82
C LEU A 45 -1.10 6.89 -13.34
N GLU A 46 -0.17 6.10 -13.89
CA GLU A 46 -0.03 5.93 -15.35
C GLU A 46 -1.25 5.25 -15.97
N ASN A 47 -1.89 4.31 -15.25
CA ASN A 47 -3.15 3.70 -15.68
C ASN A 47 -4.27 4.74 -15.75
N PHE A 48 -4.44 5.56 -14.70
CA PHE A 48 -5.41 6.64 -14.69
C PHE A 48 -5.17 7.67 -15.81
N GLN A 49 -3.92 8.07 -16.03
CA GLN A 49 -3.55 8.95 -17.13
C GLN A 49 -4.02 8.39 -18.48
N ARG A 50 -3.66 7.12 -18.76
CA ARG A 50 -4.02 6.46 -20.01
C ARG A 50 -5.53 6.34 -20.18
N LEU A 51 -6.24 5.89 -19.15
CA LEU A 51 -7.68 5.68 -19.21
C LEU A 51 -8.43 7.00 -19.34
N HIS A 52 -7.96 8.07 -18.71
CA HIS A 52 -8.53 9.40 -18.89
C HIS A 52 -8.26 9.94 -20.30
N ALA A 53 -7.05 9.78 -20.84
CA ALA A 53 -6.72 10.19 -22.21
C ALA A 53 -7.58 9.45 -23.27
N GLN A 54 -8.02 8.24 -22.97
CA GLN A 54 -8.93 7.44 -23.79
C GLN A 54 -10.42 7.71 -23.49
N ALA A 55 -10.73 8.70 -22.63
CA ALA A 55 -12.08 9.01 -22.13
C ALA A 55 -12.80 7.81 -21.47
N VAL A 56 -12.05 6.80 -21.00
CA VAL A 56 -12.58 5.64 -20.30
C VAL A 56 -13.00 6.01 -18.89
N ILE A 57 -12.25 6.88 -18.22
CA ILE A 57 -12.56 7.42 -16.89
C ILE A 57 -12.57 8.94 -16.92
N SER A 58 -13.32 9.56 -16.01
CA SER A 58 -13.39 11.01 -15.83
C SER A 58 -12.50 11.49 -14.68
N VAL A 59 -12.30 10.65 -13.66
CA VAL A 59 -11.47 10.95 -12.48
C VAL A 59 -10.88 9.66 -11.92
N GLY A 60 -9.62 9.72 -11.51
CA GLY A 60 -8.96 8.68 -10.73
C GLY A 60 -8.96 9.02 -9.24
N VAL A 61 -9.15 8.02 -8.39
CA VAL A 61 -9.14 8.16 -6.93
C VAL A 61 -8.09 7.21 -6.36
N VAL A 62 -7.26 7.69 -5.46
CA VAL A 62 -6.34 6.84 -4.68
C VAL A 62 -6.69 6.96 -3.21
N VAL A 63 -6.90 5.82 -2.56
CA VAL A 63 -7.00 5.74 -1.09
C VAL A 63 -5.75 5.04 -0.58
N THR A 64 -5.03 5.66 0.35
CA THR A 64 -3.82 5.09 0.93
C THR A 64 -3.65 5.51 2.39
N ARG A 65 -2.59 5.02 3.05
CA ARG A 65 -2.22 5.45 4.39
C ARG A 65 -1.76 6.91 4.39
N GLY A 66 -2.47 7.73 5.13
CA GLY A 66 -2.15 9.12 5.44
C GLY A 66 -0.95 9.25 6.37
N ALA A 67 -0.46 10.47 6.53
CA ALA A 67 0.68 10.75 7.40
C ALA A 67 0.39 10.44 8.88
N SER A 68 -0.83 10.72 9.35
CA SER A 68 -1.28 10.44 10.71
C SER A 68 -1.35 8.94 11.00
N LEU A 69 -2.01 8.16 10.14
CA LEU A 69 -2.06 6.70 10.30
C LEU A 69 -0.66 6.11 10.23
N GLN A 70 0.15 6.53 9.26
CA GLN A 70 1.52 6.05 9.10
C GLN A 70 2.35 6.28 10.38
N ALA A 71 2.19 7.44 11.04
CA ALA A 71 2.87 7.75 12.28
C ALA A 71 2.31 6.95 13.48
N ALA A 72 1.02 6.66 13.49
CA ALA A 72 0.34 5.94 14.58
C ALA A 72 0.48 4.41 14.50
N LEU A 73 0.90 3.84 13.36
CA LEU A 73 1.02 2.39 13.17
C LEU A 73 1.82 1.65 14.25
N PRO A 74 2.98 2.15 14.74
CA PRO A 74 3.68 1.53 15.85
C PRO A 74 2.79 1.39 17.09
N ASP A 75 2.15 2.47 17.51
CA ASP A 75 1.33 2.48 18.74
C ASP A 75 0.11 1.57 18.58
N ILE A 76 -0.57 1.61 17.43
CA ILE A 76 -1.72 0.75 17.13
C ILE A 76 -1.35 -0.74 17.24
N VAL A 77 -0.19 -1.13 16.71
CA VAL A 77 0.25 -2.53 16.73
C VAL A 77 0.71 -2.95 18.13
N ALA A 78 1.46 -2.09 18.82
CA ALA A 78 1.95 -2.38 20.17
C ALA A 78 0.78 -2.50 21.17
N ASP A 79 -0.18 -1.58 21.09
CA ASP A 79 -1.40 -1.60 21.92
C ASP A 79 -2.22 -2.86 21.67
N PHE A 80 -2.37 -3.28 20.41
CA PHE A 80 -3.05 -4.53 20.08
C PHE A 80 -2.38 -5.73 20.77
N ILE A 81 -1.05 -5.83 20.71
CA ILE A 81 -0.28 -6.94 21.32
C ILE A 81 -0.45 -6.92 22.83
N ARG A 82 -0.31 -5.75 23.47
CA ARG A 82 -0.41 -5.59 24.92
C ARG A 82 -1.81 -5.88 25.44
N GLN A 83 -2.84 -5.32 24.79
CA GLN A 83 -4.25 -5.54 25.19
C GLN A 83 -4.66 -7.01 25.10
N ARG A 84 -4.01 -7.77 24.22
CA ARG A 84 -4.25 -9.21 24.06
C ARG A 84 -3.32 -10.08 24.92
N GLY A 85 -2.38 -9.49 25.67
CA GLY A 85 -1.42 -10.21 26.49
C GLY A 85 -0.52 -11.14 25.68
N ILE A 86 -0.20 -10.77 24.43
CA ILE A 86 0.62 -11.59 23.55
C ILE A 86 2.10 -11.34 23.88
N ASP A 87 2.81 -12.40 24.26
CA ASP A 87 4.22 -12.37 24.68
C ASP A 87 5.16 -13.14 23.73
N ALA A 88 4.60 -13.80 22.72
CA ALA A 88 5.34 -14.56 21.72
C ALA A 88 4.63 -14.58 20.36
N GLU A 89 5.38 -14.90 19.29
CA GLU A 89 4.85 -14.90 17.92
C GLU A 89 3.70 -15.88 17.70
N SER A 90 3.67 -16.99 18.44
CA SER A 90 2.57 -17.97 18.38
C SER A 90 1.22 -17.35 18.74
N GLY A 91 1.20 -16.35 19.63
CA GLY A 91 -0.02 -15.63 20.02
C GLY A 91 -0.60 -14.76 18.90
N LEU A 92 0.15 -14.52 17.82
CA LEU A 92 -0.31 -13.76 16.64
C LEU A 92 -0.94 -14.65 15.56
N LEU A 93 -0.72 -15.97 15.60
CA LEU A 93 -1.26 -16.91 14.61
C LEU A 93 -2.80 -16.88 14.54
N PRO A 94 -3.55 -16.79 15.66
CA PRO A 94 -5.01 -16.70 15.62
C PRO A 94 -5.54 -15.45 14.88
N PHE A 95 -4.70 -14.43 14.70
CA PHE A 95 -5.04 -13.18 14.02
C PHE A 95 -4.57 -13.17 12.56
N GLY A 96 -4.21 -14.33 12.00
CA GLY A 96 -3.81 -14.48 10.62
C GLY A 96 -2.36 -14.08 10.33
N MET A 97 -1.53 -13.92 11.36
CA MET A 97 -0.11 -13.71 11.14
C MET A 97 0.50 -14.96 10.51
N LYS A 98 1.14 -14.80 9.35
CA LYS A 98 1.87 -15.87 8.68
C LYS A 98 3.21 -16.12 9.37
N ASP A 99 3.77 -17.29 9.13
CA ASP A 99 5.11 -17.63 9.57
C ASP A 99 6.14 -16.58 9.15
N ARG A 100 6.90 -16.11 10.13
CA ARG A 100 7.97 -15.13 9.91
C ARG A 100 9.25 -15.84 9.50
N THR A 101 10.13 -15.14 8.81
CA THR A 101 11.44 -15.68 8.44
C THR A 101 12.35 -15.80 9.66
N ALA A 102 13.38 -16.66 9.60
CA ALA A 102 14.36 -16.77 10.68
C ALA A 102 15.03 -15.42 11.02
N ARG A 103 15.29 -14.60 9.99
CA ARG A 103 15.82 -13.23 10.14
C ARG A 103 14.89 -12.35 10.97
N GLN A 104 13.59 -12.38 10.65
CA GLN A 104 12.57 -11.59 11.34
C GLN A 104 12.47 -11.99 12.83
N ARG A 105 12.44 -13.30 13.12
CA ARG A 105 12.45 -13.81 14.50
C ARG A 105 13.70 -13.43 15.27
N ALA A 106 14.87 -13.59 14.66
CA ALA A 106 16.15 -13.25 15.28
C ALA A 106 16.24 -11.76 15.63
N ALA A 107 15.68 -10.87 14.78
CA ALA A 107 15.64 -9.44 15.06
C ALA A 107 14.81 -9.12 16.31
N VAL A 108 13.64 -9.77 16.48
CA VAL A 108 12.80 -9.59 17.67
C VAL A 108 13.48 -10.15 18.91
N ALA A 109 14.02 -11.37 18.84
CA ALA A 109 14.75 -11.97 19.94
C ALA A 109 15.95 -11.11 20.38
N THR A 110 16.69 -10.54 19.43
CA THR A 110 17.83 -9.64 19.72
C THR A 110 17.40 -8.34 20.38
N ALA A 111 16.23 -7.80 20.04
CA ALA A 111 15.71 -6.62 20.71
C ALA A 111 15.29 -6.95 22.16
N MET A 112 14.66 -8.11 22.37
CA MET A 112 14.27 -8.55 23.71
C MET A 112 15.49 -8.83 24.62
N THR A 113 16.60 -9.36 24.09
CA THR A 113 17.83 -9.51 24.89
C THR A 113 18.46 -8.18 25.30
N ARG A 114 18.07 -7.07 24.64
CA ARG A 114 18.50 -5.70 24.99
C ARG A 114 17.54 -4.99 25.95
N GLY A 115 16.47 -5.65 26.38
CA GLY A 115 15.53 -5.14 27.38
C GLY A 115 14.18 -4.65 26.83
N ASP A 116 13.94 -4.72 25.52
CA ASP A 116 12.61 -4.43 24.96
C ASP A 116 11.62 -5.53 25.39
N ASP A 117 10.37 -5.15 25.67
CA ASP A 117 9.29 -6.14 25.77
C ASP A 117 8.96 -6.74 24.39
N PHE A 118 8.21 -7.84 24.36
CA PHE A 118 7.85 -8.48 23.09
C PHE A 118 7.04 -7.54 22.18
N ALA A 119 6.17 -6.70 22.75
CA ALA A 119 5.31 -5.81 21.98
C ALA A 119 6.13 -4.76 21.23
N ASP A 120 7.07 -4.09 21.88
CA ASP A 120 7.95 -3.10 21.26
C ASP A 120 8.91 -3.76 20.26
N ALA A 121 9.52 -4.88 20.64
CA ALA A 121 10.44 -5.61 19.78
C ALA A 121 9.77 -6.09 18.49
N PHE A 122 8.59 -6.71 18.62
CA PHE A 122 7.79 -7.17 17.49
C PHE A 122 7.32 -6.00 16.63
N THR A 123 6.70 -5.00 17.25
CA THR A 123 6.11 -3.83 16.56
C THR A 123 7.16 -3.12 15.71
N ARG A 124 8.32 -2.82 16.30
CA ARG A 124 9.41 -2.13 15.61
C ARG A 124 9.85 -2.88 14.35
N GLN A 125 10.02 -4.20 14.47
CA GLN A 125 10.39 -5.04 13.35
C GLN A 125 9.26 -5.09 12.31
N PHE A 126 8.04 -5.37 12.76
CA PHE A 126 6.88 -5.63 11.89
C PHE A 126 6.51 -4.39 11.09
N VAL A 127 6.36 -3.23 11.75
CA VAL A 127 6.01 -1.97 11.10
C VAL A 127 7.12 -1.52 10.15
N SER A 128 8.40 -1.71 10.49
CA SER A 128 9.50 -1.40 9.57
C SER A 128 9.47 -2.26 8.30
N ASP A 129 9.26 -3.57 8.44
CA ASP A 129 9.32 -4.52 7.32
C ASP A 129 8.06 -4.50 6.44
N LYS A 130 6.90 -4.32 7.06
CA LYS A 130 5.62 -4.21 6.37
C LYS A 130 5.40 -2.79 5.92
N PHE A 131 5.39 -1.81 6.81
CA PHE A 131 4.87 -0.48 6.57
C PHE A 131 5.95 0.61 6.51
N GLY A 132 7.21 0.23 6.28
CA GLY A 132 8.33 1.17 6.24
C GLY A 132 8.37 2.06 4.99
N GLN A 133 9.42 2.88 4.89
CA GLN A 133 9.61 3.88 3.82
C GLN A 133 9.74 3.29 2.40
N ALA A 134 9.95 1.98 2.28
CA ALA A 134 9.98 1.27 1.01
C ALA A 134 8.60 0.76 0.58
N THR A 135 7.51 1.27 1.17
CA THR A 135 6.13 0.93 0.81
C THR A 135 5.31 2.17 0.49
N THR A 136 4.15 1.98 -0.13
CA THR A 136 3.21 3.04 -0.50
C THR A 136 2.62 3.73 0.73
N HIS A 137 2.77 5.05 0.81
CA HIS A 137 2.15 5.89 1.84
C HIS A 137 2.06 7.33 1.32
N TRP A 138 1.32 8.19 2.03
CA TRP A 138 1.04 9.56 1.62
C TRP A 138 2.24 10.33 1.05
N ARG A 139 3.36 10.37 1.77
CA ARG A 139 4.57 11.05 1.29
C ARG A 139 5.10 10.50 -0.04
N LYS A 140 5.02 9.19 -0.29
CA LYS A 140 5.40 8.61 -1.59
C LYS A 140 4.45 9.07 -2.68
N LEU A 141 3.15 9.13 -2.41
CA LEU A 141 2.15 9.63 -3.36
C LEU A 141 2.40 11.10 -3.68
N GLU A 142 2.55 11.96 -2.68
CA GLU A 142 2.87 13.38 -2.86
C GLU A 142 4.12 13.59 -3.74
N GLU A 143 5.20 12.82 -3.51
CA GLU A 143 6.41 12.88 -4.32
C GLU A 143 6.14 12.60 -5.82
N ARG A 144 5.19 11.70 -6.15
CA ARG A 144 4.84 11.39 -7.55
C ARG A 144 3.99 12.49 -8.16
N ILE A 145 3.01 12.97 -7.42
CA ILE A 145 2.11 14.04 -7.86
C ILE A 145 2.88 15.34 -8.10
N ALA A 146 3.82 15.69 -7.20
CA ALA A 146 4.70 16.84 -7.37
C ALA A 146 5.59 16.74 -8.63
N ARG A 147 5.91 15.51 -9.06
CA ARG A 147 6.63 15.22 -10.31
C ARG A 147 5.72 15.18 -11.54
N GLY A 148 4.41 15.36 -11.36
CA GLY A 148 3.41 15.36 -12.42
C GLY A 148 2.99 13.98 -12.92
N VAL A 149 3.30 12.91 -12.18
CA VAL A 149 2.88 11.55 -12.55
C VAL A 149 1.35 11.45 -12.48
N GLY A 150 0.72 10.87 -13.50
CA GLY A 150 -0.74 10.76 -13.62
C GLY A 150 -1.42 11.91 -14.38
N ASN A 151 -0.72 13.03 -14.62
CA ASN A 151 -1.26 14.13 -15.41
C ASN A 151 -1.49 13.72 -16.88
N PRO A 152 -2.57 14.16 -17.56
CA PRO A 152 -3.51 15.20 -17.12
C PRO A 152 -4.80 14.65 -16.49
N CYS A 153 -4.81 13.42 -15.97
CA CYS A 153 -6.02 12.87 -15.33
C CYS A 153 -6.41 13.71 -14.11
N PRO A 154 -7.68 14.11 -13.94
CA PRO A 154 -8.17 14.64 -12.67
C PRO A 154 -8.05 13.57 -11.58
N LEU A 155 -7.44 13.93 -10.45
CA LEU A 155 -7.19 13.01 -9.34
C LEU A 155 -7.81 13.51 -8.03
N LEU A 156 -8.39 12.59 -7.26
CA LEU A 156 -8.75 12.78 -5.86
C LEU A 156 -7.91 11.83 -5.00
N LEU A 157 -7.14 12.37 -4.07
CA LEU A 157 -6.21 11.59 -3.25
C LEU A 157 -6.63 11.65 -1.79
N ILE A 158 -6.79 10.48 -1.17
CA ILE A 158 -7.29 10.34 0.21
C ILE A 158 -6.24 9.59 1.02
N GLY A 159 -5.66 10.28 2.00
CA GLY A 159 -4.82 9.70 3.04
C GLY A 159 -5.64 9.49 4.32
N LEU A 160 -5.72 8.25 4.78
CA LEU A 160 -6.39 7.88 6.04
C LEU A 160 -5.46 7.97 7.25
#